data_AF-A0A1G8I140-F1
#
_entry.id   AF-A0A1G8I140-F1
#
_cell.length_a   1.000
_cell.length_b   1.000
_cell.length_c   1.000
_cell.angle_alpha   90.00
_cell.angle_beta   90.00
_cell.angle_gamma   90.00
#
_symmetry.space_group_name_H-M   'P 1'
#
loop_
_entity.id
_entity.type
_entity.pdbx_description
1 polymer ?
#
loop_
_entity_poly.entity_id
_entity_poly.type
_entity_poly.pdbx_seq_one_letter_code
_entity_poly.pdbx_strand_id
1 'polypeptide(L)'
;MIRNNRHKYSVSAMCDVLQIPRSTYYYEAKVCDDQAEELTRLIVNIFKDSRNIYGQRKIKKELEKLGWTVSRRRIGRMMKEQGL
;
A
#
# COMPACT_ATOMS: atom_id res chain seq x y z
N MET A 1 26.12 1.99 0.12
CA MET A 1 27.35 1.66 0.88
C MET A 1 27.55 0.16 1.07
N ILE A 2 26.64 -0.58 1.74
CA ILE A 2 26.75 -2.04 1.94
C ILE A 2 26.64 -2.83 0.62
N ARG A 3 25.68 -2.50 -0.26
CA ARG A 3 25.49 -3.18 -1.57
C ARG A 3 26.76 -3.15 -2.44
N ASN A 4 27.49 -2.04 -2.47
CA ASN A 4 28.67 -1.86 -3.32
C ASN A 4 29.89 -2.68 -2.84
N ASN A 5 29.94 -3.04 -1.55
CA ASN A 5 31.07 -3.74 -0.93
C ASN A 5 30.78 -5.22 -0.63
N ARG A 6 29.64 -5.76 -1.09
CA ARG A 6 29.24 -7.16 -0.87
C ARG A 6 30.25 -8.18 -1.40
N HIS A 7 31.04 -7.81 -2.40
CA HIS A 7 32.08 -8.66 -2.99
C HIS A 7 33.37 -8.73 -2.16
N LYS A 8 33.58 -7.80 -1.21
CA LYS A 8 34.76 -7.73 -0.35
C LYS A 8 34.48 -8.15 1.09
N TYR A 9 33.29 -7.87 1.60
CA TYR A 9 32.94 -8.11 3.00
C TYR A 9 31.55 -8.75 3.12
N SER A 10 31.33 -9.50 4.20
CA SER A 10 30.01 -10.06 4.48
C SER A 10 29.04 -8.94 4.87
N VAL A 11 27.77 -9.08 4.45
CA VAL A 11 26.70 -8.15 4.82
C VAL A 11 26.58 -8.05 6.35
N SER A 12 26.70 -9.18 7.06
CA SER A 12 26.63 -9.22 8.52
C SER A 12 27.71 -8.36 9.18
N ALA A 13 28.98 -8.52 8.78
CA ALA A 13 30.07 -7.74 9.36
C ALA A 13 29.92 -6.24 9.07
N MET A 14 29.48 -5.87 7.86
CA MET A 14 29.22 -4.46 7.53
C MET A 14 28.05 -3.88 8.33
N CYS A 15 26.96 -4.64 8.53
CA CYS A 15 25.83 -4.24 9.36
C CYS A 15 26.26 -4.03 10.82
N ASP A 16 27.09 -4.93 11.36
CA ASP A 16 27.59 -4.84 12.74
C ASP A 16 28.51 -3.63 12.93
N VAL A 17 29.44 -3.37 12.00
CA VAL A 17 30.34 -2.19 12.05
C VAL A 17 29.57 -0.88 11.94
N LEU A 18 28.57 -0.82 11.06
CA LEU A 18 27.74 0.37 10.86
C LEU A 18 26.65 0.52 11.92
N GLN A 19 26.51 -0.43 12.86
CA GLN A 19 25.45 -0.47 13.86
C GLN A 19 24.04 -0.40 13.25
N ILE A 20 23.86 -1.04 12.09
CA ILE A 20 22.58 -1.12 11.39
C ILE A 20 22.02 -2.53 11.56
N PRO A 21 20.75 -2.71 11.99
CA PRO A 21 20.12 -4.01 12.02
C PRO A 21 20.14 -4.69 10.64
N ARG A 22 20.51 -5.98 10.60
CA ARG A 22 20.51 -6.77 9.35
C ARG A 22 19.14 -6.76 8.65
N SER A 23 18.06 -6.69 9.41
CA SER A 23 16.69 -6.58 8.90
C SER A 23 16.52 -5.35 8.02
N THR A 24 17.10 -4.21 8.39
CA THR A 24 17.02 -2.95 7.63
C THR A 24 17.70 -3.07 6.27
N TYR A 25 18.80 -3.82 6.16
CA TYR A 25 19.48 -4.02 4.87
C TYR A 25 18.65 -4.85 3.87
N TYR A 26 17.95 -5.86 4.37
CA TYR A 26 17.07 -6.70 3.55
C TYR A 26 15.66 -6.14 3.42
N TYR A 27 15.30 -5.14 4.23
CA TYR A 27 14.02 -4.48 4.13
C TYR A 27 13.98 -3.64 2.85
N GLU A 28 13.19 -4.09 1.89
CA GLU A 28 12.78 -3.26 0.78
C GLU A 28 11.52 -2.52 1.21
N ALA A 29 11.62 -1.19 1.32
CA ALA A 29 10.45 -0.36 1.49
C ALA A 29 9.50 -0.66 0.34
N LYS A 30 8.30 -1.15 0.64
CA LYS A 30 7.26 -1.28 -0.36
C LYS A 30 7.04 0.11 -0.94
N VAL A 31 7.39 0.29 -2.20
CA VAL A 31 6.99 1.47 -2.96
C VAL A 31 5.48 1.58 -2.80
N CYS A 32 5.01 2.77 -2.41
CA CYS A 32 3.58 3.03 -2.29
C CYS A 32 2.97 2.70 -3.64
N ASP A 33 2.13 1.68 -3.68
CA ASP A 33 1.57 1.15 -4.92
C ASP A 33 0.68 2.23 -5.53
N ASP A 34 1.01 2.78 -6.70
CA ASP A 34 0.21 3.83 -7.38
C ASP A 34 -1.26 3.38 -7.51
N GLN A 35 -1.48 2.07 -7.63
CA GLN A 35 -2.81 1.45 -7.65
C GLN A 35 -3.62 1.67 -6.36
N ALA A 36 -2.96 1.80 -5.21
CA ALA A 36 -3.63 2.08 -3.95
C ALA A 36 -4.16 3.51 -3.90
N GLU A 37 -3.40 4.47 -4.45
CA GLU A 37 -3.84 5.86 -4.53
C GLU A 37 -4.99 6.03 -5.53
N GLU A 38 -4.87 5.42 -6.71
CA GLU A 38 -5.93 5.40 -7.72
C GLU A 38 -7.23 4.78 -7.19
N LEU A 39 -7.12 3.63 -6.52
CA LEU A 39 -8.27 2.96 -5.91
C LEU A 39 -8.93 3.82 -4.81
N THR A 40 -8.12 4.56 -4.03
CA THR A 40 -8.65 5.50 -3.02
C THR A 40 -9.47 6.59 -3.68
N ARG A 41 -8.96 7.19 -4.76
CA ARG A 41 -9.66 8.23 -5.53
C ARG A 41 -10.98 7.71 -6.09
N LEU A 42 -10.98 6.50 -6.67
CA LEU A 42 -12.20 5.87 -7.19
C LEU A 42 -13.26 5.64 -6.11
N ILE A 43 -12.86 5.16 -4.93
CA ILE A 43 -13.79 4.95 -3.80
C ILE A 43 -14.44 6.27 -3.38
N VAL A 44 -13.65 7.34 -3.25
CA VAL A 44 -14.16 8.67 -2.87
C VAL A 44 -15.10 9.23 -3.93
N ASN A 45 -14.77 9.06 -5.22
CA ASN A 45 -15.62 9.50 -6.32
C ASN A 45 -16.97 8.78 -6.31
N ILE A 46 -16.97 7.44 -6.25
CA ILE A 46 -18.21 6.64 -6.18
C ILE A 46 -19.05 7.04 -4.96
N PHE A 47 -18.40 7.30 -3.82
CA PHE A 47 -19.10 7.74 -2.61
C PHE A 47 -19.80 9.10 -2.83
N LYS A 48 -19.11 10.09 -3.39
CA LYS A 48 -19.65 11.41 -3.68
C LYS A 48 -20.75 11.38 -4.75
N ASP A 49 -20.54 10.61 -5.84
CA ASP A 49 -21.51 10.44 -6.91
C ASP A 49 -22.81 9.80 -6.41
N SER A 50 -22.71 8.95 -5.38
CA SER A 50 -23.85 8.36 -4.70
C SER A 50 -24.56 9.28 -3.70
N ARG A 51 -24.19 10.57 -3.64
CA ARG A 51 -24.63 11.53 -2.61
C ARG A 51 -24.32 11.06 -1.19
N ASN A 52 -23.16 10.40 -1.00
CA ASN A 52 -22.69 9.88 0.29
C ASN A 52 -23.57 8.75 0.88
N ILE A 53 -24.37 8.06 0.06
CA ILE A 53 -25.28 7.00 0.51
C ILE A 53 -24.63 5.62 0.43
N TYR A 54 -23.68 5.43 -0.49
CA TYR A 54 -23.16 4.09 -0.78
C TYR A 54 -22.16 3.63 0.27
N GLY A 55 -22.53 2.61 1.03
CA GLY A 55 -21.59 1.86 1.85
C GLY A 55 -20.75 0.85 1.06
N GLN A 56 -19.82 0.19 1.76
CA GLN A 56 -18.85 -0.77 1.24
C GLN A 56 -19.42 -1.84 0.27
N ARG A 57 -20.66 -2.30 0.50
CA ARG A 57 -21.32 -3.31 -0.36
C ARG A 57 -21.65 -2.76 -1.75
N LYS A 58 -22.15 -1.53 -1.83
CA LYS A 58 -22.51 -0.88 -3.11
C LYS A 58 -21.26 -0.41 -3.84
N ILE A 59 -20.30 0.19 -3.11
CA ILE A 59 -19.01 0.59 -3.67
C ILE A 59 -18.28 -0.59 -4.31
N LYS A 60 -18.29 -1.79 -3.69
CA LYS A 60 -17.69 -2.99 -4.31
C LYS A 60 -18.30 -3.32 -5.67
N LYS A 61 -19.63 -3.22 -5.81
CA LYS A 61 -20.30 -3.51 -7.08
C LYS A 61 -19.93 -2.49 -8.16
N GLU A 62 -19.83 -1.21 -7.80
CA GLU A 62 -19.40 -0.17 -8.75
C GLU A 62 -17.92 -0.35 -9.15
N LEU A 63 -17.04 -0.72 -8.21
CA LEU A 63 -15.66 -1.06 -8.51
C LEU A 63 -15.54 -2.29 -9.41
N GLU A 64 -16.35 -3.33 -9.20
CA GLU A 64 -16.38 -4.50 -10.07
C GLU A 64 -16.78 -4.15 -11.52
N LYS A 65 -17.72 -3.21 -11.72
CA LYS A 65 -18.07 -2.72 -13.07
C LYS A 65 -16.91 -1.97 -13.75
N LEU A 66 -16.07 -1.32 -12.96
CA LEU A 66 -14.86 -0.64 -13.43
C LEU A 66 -13.67 -1.62 -13.62
N GLY A 67 -13.87 -2.93 -13.44
CA GLY A 67 -12.83 -3.95 -13.58
C GLY A 67 -11.97 -4.16 -12.32
N TRP A 68 -12.27 -3.47 -11.22
CA TRP A 68 -11.51 -3.57 -9.98
C TRP A 68 -12.03 -4.69 -9.08
N THR A 69 -11.18 -5.67 -8.80
CA THR A 69 -11.49 -6.75 -7.85
C THR A 69 -10.91 -6.42 -6.49
N VAL A 70 -11.75 -5.90 -5.59
CA VAL A 70 -11.32 -5.45 -4.26
C VAL A 70 -12.20 -6.04 -3.16
N SER A 71 -11.58 -6.47 -2.05
CA SER A 71 -12.31 -7.02 -0.92
C SER A 71 -13.06 -5.93 -0.15
N ARG A 72 -14.21 -6.28 0.44
CA ARG A 72 -15.00 -5.37 1.28
C ARG A 72 -14.20 -4.81 2.46
N ARG A 73 -13.32 -5.63 3.06
CA ARG A 73 -12.42 -5.21 4.15
C ARG A 73 -11.40 -4.17 3.69
N ARG A 74 -10.85 -4.28 2.47
CA ARG A 74 -9.92 -3.29 1.91
C ARG A 74 -10.64 -1.97 1.67
N ILE A 75 -11.81 -1.99 1.04
CA ILE A 75 -12.65 -0.79 0.85
C ILE A 75 -12.97 -0.12 2.18
N GLY A 76 -13.38 -0.89 3.20
CA GLY A 76 -13.71 -0.33 4.52
C GLY A 76 -12.53 0.32 5.23
N ARG A 77 -11.31 -0.21 5.10
CA ARG A 77 -10.09 0.44 5.62
C ARG A 77 -9.83 1.77 4.91
N MET A 78 -9.91 1.77 3.58
CA MET A 78 -9.69 2.97 2.78
C MET A 78 -10.73 4.06 3.05
N MET A 79 -12.01 3.69 3.23
CA MET A 79 -13.04 4.65 3.66
C MET A 79 -12.72 5.24 5.04
N LYS A 80 -12.33 4.40 6.01
CA LYS A 80 -11.98 4.86 7.36
C LYS A 80 -10.75 5.79 7.37
N GLU A 81 -9.74 5.48 6.57
CA GLU A 81 -8.55 6.32 6.38
C GLU A 81 -8.89 7.70 5.79
N GLN A 82 -9.97 7.78 5.00
CA GLN A 82 -10.48 9.02 4.40
C GLN A 82 -11.59 9.70 5.22
N GLY A 83 -11.96 9.16 6.38
CA GLY A 83 -13.02 9.72 7.23
C GLY A 83 -14.46 9.53 6.72
N LEU A 84 -14.70 8.51 5.90
CA LEU A 84 -15.99 8.16 5.27
C LEU A 84 -16.68 6.97 5.94
#